data_AF-A0A6P0ST74-F1
#
_entry.id   AF-A0A6P0ST74-F1
#
_cell.length_a   1.000
_cell.length_b   1.000
_cell.length_c   1.000
_cell.angle_alpha   90.00
_cell.angle_beta   90.00
_cell.angle_gamma   90.00
#
_symmetry.space_group_name_H-M   'P 1'
#
loop_
_entity.id
_entity.type
_entity.pdbx_description
1 polymer ?
#
loop_
_entity_poly.entity_id
_entity_poly.type
_entity_poly.pdbx_seq_one_letter_code
_entity_poly.pdbx_strand_id
1 'polypeptide(L)'
;MTIQDMQNLEITLGIKAHRFASKFAAEQATTTKSKQVYLNTLAVYAVHRYLKYLGIDTDLNESDCWNPILRHQWNVADLVVPGIGTLECRPVLPGETTVSLPPE
;
A
#
# COMPACT_ATOMS: atom_id res chain seq x y z
N MET A 1 24.31 4.70 20.53
CA MET A 1 22.86 4.65 20.69
C MET A 1 22.42 3.39 19.97
N THR A 2 22.24 2.31 20.72
CA THR A 2 21.92 0.98 20.19
C THR A 2 20.51 1.03 19.62
N ILE A 3 20.36 0.57 18.37
CA ILE A 3 19.07 0.30 17.75
C ILE A 3 18.47 -0.85 18.58
N GLN A 4 17.70 -0.51 19.61
CA GLN A 4 16.90 -1.50 20.33
C GLN A 4 16.00 -2.19 19.31
N ASP A 5 15.91 -3.51 19.41
CA ASP A 5 15.17 -4.41 18.51
C ASP A 5 13.88 -3.77 17.98
N MET A 6 13.91 -3.31 16.73
CA MET A 6 12.69 -3.05 15.99
C MET A 6 12.00 -4.39 15.82
N GLN A 7 11.05 -4.69 16.71
CA GLN A 7 10.17 -5.83 16.55
C GLN A 7 9.32 -5.57 15.31
N ASN A 8 9.74 -6.14 14.18
CA ASN A 8 8.98 -6.11 12.96
C ASN A 8 7.77 -7.04 13.12
N LEU A 9 6.58 -6.51 12.84
CA LEU A 9 5.37 -7.32 12.76
C LEU A 9 5.24 -7.87 11.34
N GLU A 10 5.17 -9.19 11.20
CA GLU A 10 4.93 -9.84 9.93
C GLU A 10 3.43 -10.03 9.68
N ILE A 11 2.94 -9.50 8.55
CA ILE A 11 1.56 -9.66 8.11
C ILE A 11 1.53 -10.54 6.85
N THR A 12 1.03 -11.77 6.99
CA THR A 12 0.93 -12.70 5.86
C THR A 12 -0.08 -12.19 4.83
N LEU A 13 0.35 -11.97 3.59
CA LEU A 13 -0.54 -11.60 2.50
C LEU A 13 -1.06 -12.84 1.77
N GLY A 14 -2.38 -12.97 1.69
CA GLY A 14 -3.02 -14.07 0.98
C GLY A 14 -3.10 -13.84 -0.53
N ILE A 15 -3.52 -14.88 -1.27
CA ILE A 15 -3.67 -14.85 -2.74
C ILE A 15 -4.51 -13.66 -3.23
N LYS A 16 -5.52 -13.24 -2.46
CA LYS A 16 -6.36 -12.08 -2.83
C LYS A 16 -5.56 -10.79 -2.96
N ALA A 17 -4.59 -10.53 -2.09
CA ALA A 17 -3.73 -9.35 -2.16
C ALA A 17 -2.90 -9.36 -3.46
N HIS A 18 -2.23 -10.48 -3.73
CA HIS A 18 -1.43 -10.65 -4.94
C HIS A 18 -2.25 -10.59 -6.22
N ARG A 19 -3.50 -11.09 -6.21
CA ARG A 19 -4.40 -10.98 -7.37
C ARG A 19 -4.73 -9.53 -7.70
N PHE A 20 -5.02 -8.69 -6.70
CA PHE A 20 -5.24 -7.26 -6.94
C PHE A 20 -3.96 -6.58 -7.39
N ALA A 21 -2.85 -6.81 -6.70
CA ALA A 21 -1.56 -6.22 -7.06
C ALA A 21 -1.15 -6.56 -8.51
N SER A 22 -1.27 -7.83 -8.92
CA SER A 22 -0.98 -8.25 -10.28
C SER A 22 -1.94 -7.65 -11.31
N LYS A 23 -3.25 -7.60 -11.00
CA LYS A 23 -4.24 -6.97 -11.86
C LYS A 23 -3.91 -5.49 -12.09
N PHE A 24 -3.71 -4.74 -11.02
CA PHE A 24 -3.46 -3.30 -11.08
C PHE A 24 -2.12 -2.98 -11.74
N ALA A 25 -1.10 -3.81 -11.53
CA ALA A 25 0.19 -3.68 -12.20
C ALA A 25 0.10 -3.92 -13.72
N ALA A 26 -0.72 -4.88 -14.15
CA ALA A 26 -0.94 -5.19 -15.56
C ALA A 26 -1.69 -4.08 -16.32
N GLU A 27 -2.38 -3.19 -15.61
CA GLU A 27 -3.07 -2.03 -16.18
C GLU A 27 -2.12 -0.85 -16.47
N GLN A 28 -0.84 -0.94 -16.09
CA GLN A 28 0.11 0.17 -16.21
C GLN A 28 0.93 0.11 -17.51
N ALA A 29 1.23 1.29 -18.07
CA ALA A 29 1.87 1.41 -19.37
C ALA A 29 3.38 1.09 -19.36
N THR A 30 4.04 1.17 -18.21
CA THR A 30 5.49 0.95 -18.11
C THR A 30 5.82 -0.05 -17.00
N THR A 31 6.87 -0.84 -17.21
CA THR A 31 7.36 -1.81 -16.21
C THR A 31 7.68 -1.16 -14.87
N THR A 32 8.22 0.06 -14.88
CA THR A 32 8.51 0.84 -13.67
C THR A 32 7.22 1.15 -12.90
N LYS A 33 6.19 1.65 -13.59
CA LYS A 33 4.89 1.95 -12.97
C LYS A 33 4.17 0.67 -12.52
N SER A 34 4.23 -0.41 -13.31
CA SER A 34 3.70 -1.72 -12.94
C SER A 34 4.30 -2.22 -11.62
N LYS A 35 5.63 -2.16 -11.47
CA LYS A 35 6.31 -2.57 -10.23
C LYS A 35 5.93 -1.68 -9.05
N GLN A 36 5.87 -0.36 -9.25
CA GLN A 36 5.42 0.59 -8.22
C GLN A 36 4.00 0.25 -7.75
N VAL A 37 3.05 0.13 -8.69
CA VAL A 37 1.65 -0.17 -8.37
C VAL A 37 1.49 -1.52 -7.69
N TYR A 38 2.23 -2.54 -8.12
CA TYR A 38 2.24 -3.84 -7.46
C TYR A 38 2.61 -3.73 -5.98
N LEU A 39 3.73 -3.05 -5.69
CA LEU A 39 4.25 -2.90 -4.33
C LEU A 39 3.36 -2.00 -3.47
N ASN A 40 2.88 -0.87 -4.00
CA ASN A 40 1.93 0.00 -3.31
C ASN A 40 0.65 -0.78 -2.93
N THR A 41 0.12 -1.59 -3.85
CA THR A 41 -1.09 -2.39 -3.58
C THR A 41 -0.85 -3.40 -2.46
N LEU A 42 0.32 -4.05 -2.41
CA LEU A 42 0.65 -4.97 -1.32
C LEU A 42 0.82 -4.24 0.02
N ALA A 43 1.45 -3.06 0.02
CA ALA A 43 1.60 -2.24 1.23
C ALA A 43 0.25 -1.80 1.80
N VAL A 44 -0.65 -1.27 0.96
CA VAL A 44 -2.03 -0.93 1.34
C VAL A 44 -2.75 -2.16 1.90
N TYR A 45 -2.64 -3.31 1.23
CA TYR A 45 -3.32 -4.53 1.68
C TYR A 45 -2.76 -5.07 3.01
N ALA A 46 -1.47 -4.88 3.28
CA ALA A 46 -0.85 -5.26 4.55
C ALA A 46 -1.38 -4.41 5.71
N VAL A 47 -1.44 -3.09 5.53
CA VAL A 47 -2.01 -2.17 6.52
C VAL A 47 -3.50 -2.45 6.73
N HIS A 48 -4.26 -2.64 5.65
CA HIS A 48 -5.66 -3.05 5.67
C HIS A 48 -5.88 -4.33 6.49
N ARG A 49 -5.05 -5.35 6.28
CA ARG A 49 -5.10 -6.61 7.02
C ARG A 49 -4.78 -6.41 8.50
N TYR A 50 -3.76 -5.64 8.81
CA TYR A 50 -3.38 -5.34 10.18
C TYR A 50 -4.48 -4.59 10.94
N LEU A 51 -5.04 -3.53 10.34
CA LEU A 51 -6.14 -2.77 10.95
C LEU A 51 -7.38 -3.64 11.18
N LYS A 52 -7.69 -4.53 10.24
CA LYS A 52 -8.75 -5.53 10.46
C LYS A 52 -8.47 -6.48 11.63
N TYR A 53 -7.22 -6.87 11.87
CA TYR A 53 -6.88 -7.65 13.06
C TYR A 53 -7.07 -6.87 14.37
N LEU A 54 -6.94 -5.55 14.32
CA LEU A 54 -7.23 -4.65 15.44
C LEU A 54 -8.72 -4.29 15.60
N GLY A 55 -9.58 -4.76 14.70
CA GLY A 55 -11.01 -4.38 14.68
C GLY A 55 -11.26 -2.95 14.18
N ILE A 56 -10.32 -2.38 13.41
CA ILE A 56 -10.46 -1.07 12.79
C ILE A 56 -10.95 -1.26 11.35
N ASP A 57 -12.09 -0.65 11.03
CA ASP A 57 -12.65 -0.67 9.69
C ASP A 57 -11.88 0.23 8.73
N THR A 58 -11.84 -0.21 7.48
CA THR A 58 -11.03 0.37 6.39
C THR A 58 -11.78 0.17 5.08
N ASP A 59 -11.70 1.16 4.18
CA ASP A 59 -12.38 1.14 2.89
C ASP A 59 -11.40 1.22 1.74
N LEU A 60 -11.16 0.08 1.10
CA LEU A 60 -10.33 0.00 -0.10
C LEU A 60 -10.97 0.70 -1.29
N ASN A 61 -12.29 0.68 -1.44
CA ASN A 61 -12.94 1.18 -2.65
C ASN A 61 -12.97 2.71 -2.69
N GLU A 62 -13.02 3.36 -1.52
CA GLU A 62 -12.91 4.82 -1.39
C GLU A 62 -11.46 5.32 -1.44
N SER A 63 -10.47 4.42 -1.48
CA SER A 63 -9.06 4.81 -1.60
C SER A 63 -8.68 5.10 -3.05
N ASP A 64 -7.91 6.16 -3.29
CA ASP A 64 -7.47 6.60 -4.62
C ASP A 64 -6.67 5.51 -5.34
N CYS A 65 -5.93 4.69 -4.58
CA CYS A 65 -5.18 3.56 -5.11
C CYS A 65 -6.10 2.47 -5.72
N TRP A 66 -7.39 2.43 -5.40
CA TRP A 66 -8.38 1.57 -6.08
C TRP A 66 -9.00 2.23 -7.31
N ASN A 67 -8.95 3.56 -7.43
CA ASN A 67 -9.40 4.27 -8.61
C ASN A 67 -8.40 4.07 -9.79
N PRO A 68 -8.83 3.52 -10.95
CA PRO A 68 -7.92 3.22 -12.05
C PRO A 68 -7.27 4.47 -12.66
N ILE A 69 -7.97 5.61 -12.67
CA ILE A 69 -7.46 6.86 -13.25
C ILE A 69 -6.37 7.42 -12.33
N LEU A 70 -6.66 7.51 -11.02
CA LEU A 70 -5.71 8.06 -10.05
C LEU A 70 -4.49 7.16 -9.88
N ARG A 71 -4.69 5.84 -9.81
CA ARG A 71 -3.60 4.85 -9.79
C ARG A 71 -2.68 4.94 -11.01
N HIS A 72 -3.24 5.22 -12.18
CA HIS A 72 -2.46 5.41 -13.41
C HIS A 72 -1.65 6.71 -13.35
N GLN A 73 -2.30 7.81 -12.97
CA GLN A 73 -1.73 9.15 -13.03
C GLN A 73 -0.72 9.44 -11.90
N TRP A 74 -0.97 8.92 -10.70
CA TRP A 74 -0.29 9.31 -9.46
C TRP A 74 0.30 8.13 -8.71
N ASN A 75 1.20 8.41 -7.77
CA ASN A 75 1.88 7.39 -6.97
C ASN A 75 1.10 7.08 -5.69
N VAL A 76 -0.20 6.89 -5.84
CA VAL A 76 -1.12 6.66 -4.73
C VAL A 76 -0.87 5.31 -4.05
N ALA A 77 -0.89 5.31 -2.73
CA ALA A 77 -0.86 4.13 -1.89
C ALA A 77 -1.70 4.36 -0.62
N ASP A 78 -2.81 5.06 -0.79
CA ASP A 78 -3.65 5.52 0.29
C ASP A 78 -4.62 4.42 0.78
N LEU A 79 -5.06 4.53 2.03
CA LEU A 79 -6.06 3.66 2.64
C LEU A 79 -7.02 4.50 3.49
N VAL A 80 -8.29 4.53 3.09
CA VAL A 80 -9.33 5.25 3.84
C VAL A 80 -9.71 4.50 5.11
N VAL A 81 -9.73 5.25 6.21
CA VAL A 81 -10.27 4.85 7.52
C VAL A 81 -11.53 5.69 7.78
N PRO A 82 -12.74 5.13 7.61
CA PRO A 82 -13.98 5.90 7.69
C PRO A 82 -14.11 6.71 8.98
N GLY A 83 -14.45 8.00 8.85
CA GLY A 83 -14.63 8.92 9.97
C GLY A 83 -13.33 9.41 10.63
N ILE A 84 -12.15 8.95 10.18
CA ILE A 84 -10.84 9.37 10.72
C ILE A 84 -10.03 10.11 9.65
N GLY A 85 -9.94 9.54 8.44
CA GLY A 85 -9.15 10.12 7.35
C GLY A 85 -8.45 9.04 6.53
N THR A 86 -7.27 9.36 6.00
CA THR A 86 -6.56 8.51 5.04
C THR A 86 -5.13 8.24 5.49
N LEU A 87 -4.68 6.99 5.34
CA LEU A 87 -3.31 6.55 5.64
C LEU A 87 -2.51 6.35 4.34
N GLU A 88 -1.30 6.90 4.26
CA GLU A 88 -0.40 6.67 3.12
C GLU A 88 0.50 5.45 3.39
N CYS A 89 0.25 4.35 2.68
CA CYS A 89 0.88 3.04 2.88
C CYS A 89 2.09 2.86 1.93
N ARG A 90 3.21 3.50 2.25
CA ARG A 90 4.43 3.42 1.42
C ARG A 90 5.24 2.14 1.68
N PRO A 91 5.57 1.34 0.65
CA PRO A 91 6.54 0.26 0.81
C PRO A 91 7.95 0.83 1.02
N VAL A 92 8.72 0.21 1.93
CA VAL A 92 10.16 0.44 2.11
C VAL A 92 10.88 -0.85 1.74
N LEU A 93 11.73 -0.79 0.72
CA LEU A 93 12.46 -1.95 0.23
C LEU A 93 13.73 -2.23 1.05
N PRO A 94 14.24 -3.47 1.04
CA PRO A 94 15.50 -3.79 1.71
C PRO A 94 16.64 -2.87 1.26
N GLY A 95 17.29 -2.22 2.22
CA GLY A 95 18.39 -1.28 1.98
C GLY A 95 17.96 0.18 1.79
N GLU A 96 16.67 0.47 1.69
CA GLU A 96 16.18 1.86 1.70
C GLU A 96 16.21 2.42 3.14
N THR A 97 16.71 3.64 3.28
CA THR A 97 16.77 4.38 4.56
C THR A 97 15.90 5.63 4.56
N THR A 98 15.24 5.92 3.44
CA THR A 98 14.36 7.08 3.26
C THR A 98 13.10 6.64 2.54
N VAL A 99 12.00 7.34 2.79
CA VAL A 99 10.73 7.15 2.09
C VAL A 99 10.37 8.44 1.36
N SER A 100 9.95 8.33 0.11
CA SER A 100 9.40 9.46 -0.64
C SER A 100 7.89 9.49 -0.44
N LEU A 101 7.40 10.62 0.08
CA LEU A 101 5.98 10.94 0.05
C LEU A 101 5.69 11.63 -1.29
N PRO A 102 4.59 11.26 -1.98
CA PRO A 102 4.21 11.95 -3.19
C PRO A 102 3.69 13.37 -2.88
N PRO A 103 3.75 14.30 -3.84
CA PRO A 103 3.36 15.70 -3.67
C PRO A 103 1.85 15.96 -3.89
N GLU A 104 1.09 14.92 -4.22
CA GLU A 104 -0.36 14.96 -4.47
C GLU A 104 -1.18 15.50 -3.29
#